data_AF-A0A3C1HBB9-F1
#
_entry.id   AF-A0A3C1HBB9-F1
#
_cell.length_a   1.000
_cell.length_b   1.000
_cell.length_c   1.000
_cell.angle_alpha   90.00
_cell.angle_beta   90.00
_cell.angle_gamma   90.00
#
_symmetry.space_group_name_H-M   'P 1'
#
loop_
_entity.id
_entity.type
_entity.pdbx_description
1 polymer ?
#
loop_
_entity_poly.entity_id
_entity_poly.type
_entity_poly.pdbx_seq_one_letter_code
_entity_poly.pdbx_strand_id
1 'polypeptide(L)'
;TPQLYARFGSGELFERQRNKPLAHRNGKDVFMVALARGEDVLIESPKDPKILPFLPPWLQEAAGELPIILLPIPHGTRSFGIICGISRDREAFGIVSRCAKETKEIRGYLSRIEPGSV
;
A
#
# COMPACT_ATOMS: atom_id res chain seq x y z
N THR A 1 19.33 11.95 -12.36
CA THR A 1 18.46 11.12 -11.51
C THR A 1 17.02 11.50 -11.78
N PRO A 2 16.10 10.57 -12.07
CA PRO A 2 14.70 10.95 -12.23
C PRO A 2 14.17 11.51 -10.91
N GLN A 3 13.48 12.64 -11.00
CA GLN A 3 12.82 13.28 -9.87
C GLN A 3 11.37 12.82 -9.87
N LEU A 4 10.97 12.08 -8.85
CA LEU A 4 9.57 11.72 -8.61
C LEU A 4 8.95 12.80 -7.74
N TYR A 5 7.89 13.44 -8.23
CA TYR A 5 7.16 14.47 -7.50
C TYR A 5 5.69 14.07 -7.38
N ALA A 6 5.12 14.30 -6.20
CA ALA A 6 3.68 14.18 -6.01
C ALA A 6 2.99 15.35 -6.73
N ARG A 7 2.43 15.09 -7.91
CA ARG A 7 1.76 16.12 -8.73
C ARG A 7 0.54 16.75 -8.05
N PHE A 8 -0.09 16.02 -7.12
CA PHE A 8 -1.35 16.40 -6.49
C PHE A 8 -1.21 16.67 -4.98
N GLY A 9 0.03 16.84 -4.48
CA GLY A 9 0.30 16.93 -3.05
C GLY A 9 0.16 15.60 -2.32
N SER A 10 0.02 15.65 -1.00
CA SER A 10 -0.06 14.47 -0.13
C SER A 10 -1.43 13.78 -0.13
N GLY A 11 -2.50 14.53 -0.39
CA GLY A 11 -3.87 14.02 -0.40
C GLY A 11 -4.43 13.73 1.00
N GLU A 12 -5.77 13.64 1.09
CA GLU A 12 -6.48 13.54 2.37
C GLU A 12 -6.16 12.26 3.16
N LEU A 13 -5.98 11.13 2.46
CA LEU A 13 -5.65 9.86 3.10
C LEU A 13 -4.32 9.93 3.86
N PHE A 14 -3.30 10.53 3.26
CA PHE A 14 -2.01 10.72 3.91
C PHE A 14 -2.13 11.66 5.10
N GLU A 15 -2.80 12.81 4.95
CA GLU A 15 -2.92 13.76 6.06
C GLU A 15 -3.68 13.18 7.27
N ARG A 16 -4.70 12.33 7.03
CA ARG A 16 -5.45 11.66 8.09
C ARG A 16 -4.61 10.62 8.83
N GLN A 17 -3.65 9.99 8.15
CA GLN A 17 -2.95 8.82 8.65
C GLN A 17 -1.48 9.07 9.02
N ARG A 18 -0.90 10.21 8.60
CA ARG A 18 0.46 10.58 8.98
C ARG A 18 0.61 10.61 10.51
N ASN A 19 1.76 10.16 11.00
CA ASN A 19 2.08 10.04 12.42
C ASN A 19 1.19 9.07 13.23
N LYS A 20 0.32 8.28 12.58
CA LYS A 20 -0.42 7.19 13.22
C LYS A 20 0.20 5.85 12.86
N PRO A 21 0.11 4.83 13.73
CA PRO A 21 0.50 3.47 13.36
C PRO A 21 -0.32 2.98 12.16
N LEU A 22 0.37 2.62 11.07
CA LEU A 22 -0.28 2.13 9.84
C LEU A 22 -0.82 0.72 9.99
N ALA A 23 -0.07 -0.13 10.68
CA ALA A 23 -0.40 -1.53 10.96
C ALA A 23 -0.43 -1.75 12.47
N HIS A 24 -1.29 -2.66 12.93
CA HIS A 24 -1.20 -3.13 14.30
C HIS A 24 0.04 -4.02 14.43
N ARG A 25 1.01 -3.65 15.28
CA ARG A 25 2.26 -4.43 15.47
C ARG A 25 2.01 -5.92 15.80
N ASN A 26 0.85 -6.24 16.36
CA ASN A 26 0.44 -7.60 16.74
C ASN A 26 -0.75 -8.13 15.91
N GLY A 27 -1.22 -7.39 14.90
CA GLY A 27 -2.39 -7.74 14.10
C GLY A 27 -2.02 -8.59 12.89
N LYS A 28 -2.80 -9.63 12.60
CA LYS A 28 -2.75 -10.32 11.29
C LYS A 28 -3.53 -9.52 10.25
N ASP A 29 -3.16 -8.26 10.04
CA ASP A 29 -3.83 -7.40 9.06
C ASP A 29 -3.24 -7.59 7.64
N VAL A 30 -3.92 -7.04 6.64
CA VAL A 30 -3.51 -7.14 5.23
C VAL A 30 -2.13 -6.52 4.96
N PHE A 31 -1.69 -5.55 5.76
CA PHE A 31 -0.36 -4.95 5.62
C PHE A 31 0.72 -5.91 6.10
N MET A 32 0.50 -6.59 7.22
CA MET A 32 1.42 -7.60 7.73
C MET A 32 1.53 -8.78 6.76
N VAL A 33 0.44 -9.18 6.12
CA VAL A 33 0.46 -10.21 5.06
C VAL A 33 1.29 -9.77 3.86
N ALA A 34 1.06 -8.56 3.34
CA ALA A 34 1.79 -8.02 2.20
C ALA A 34 3.30 -7.87 2.51
N LEU A 35 3.65 -7.37 3.70
CA LEU A 35 5.05 -7.25 4.14
C LEU A 35 5.73 -8.61 4.27
N ALA A 36 5.06 -9.59 4.89
CA ALA A 36 5.64 -10.90 5.18
C ALA A 36 5.88 -11.72 3.90
N ARG A 37 4.98 -11.61 2.91
CA ARG A 37 5.11 -12.33 1.64
C ARG A 37 5.98 -11.60 0.62
N GLY A 38 6.06 -10.27 0.70
CA GLY A 38 6.71 -9.45 -0.33
C GLY A 38 5.97 -9.51 -1.68
N GLU A 39 4.68 -9.84 -1.66
CA GLU A 39 3.81 -9.97 -2.83
C GLU A 39 2.87 -8.76 -2.92
N ASP A 40 2.56 -8.37 -4.16
CA ASP A 40 1.55 -7.35 -4.43
C ASP A 40 0.17 -7.91 -4.05
N VAL A 41 -0.55 -7.18 -3.20
CA VAL A 41 -1.89 -7.58 -2.74
C VAL A 41 -2.93 -6.67 -3.38
N LEU A 42 -3.93 -7.28 -3.99
CA LEU A 42 -5.10 -6.61 -4.51
C LEU A 42 -6.34 -7.08 -3.73
N ILE A 43 -7.09 -6.13 -3.22
CA ILE A 43 -8.37 -6.35 -2.54
C ILE A 43 -9.44 -5.69 -3.38
N GLU A 44 -10.16 -6.48 -4.17
CA GLU A 44 -11.19 -5.98 -5.08
C GLU A 44 -12.45 -5.52 -4.34
N SER A 45 -12.81 -6.22 -3.25
CA SER A 45 -13.97 -5.90 -2.42
C SER A 45 -13.57 -5.78 -0.95
N PRO A 46 -13.31 -4.55 -0.46
CA PRO A 46 -12.97 -4.34 0.96
C PRO A 46 -14.08 -4.75 1.94
N LYS A 47 -15.33 -4.85 1.46
CA LYS A 47 -16.49 -5.29 2.24
C LYS A 47 -16.68 -6.81 2.26
N ASP A 48 -15.84 -7.59 1.57
CA ASP A 48 -15.89 -9.05 1.65
C ASP A 48 -15.76 -9.49 3.12
N PRO A 49 -16.74 -10.22 3.70
CA PRO A 49 -16.70 -10.68 5.09
C PRO A 49 -15.44 -11.48 5.45
N LYS A 50 -14.77 -12.09 4.47
CA LYS A 50 -13.50 -12.81 4.66
C LYS A 50 -12.30 -11.90 4.80
N ILE A 51 -12.34 -10.70 4.21
CA ILE A 51 -11.23 -9.74 4.21
C ILE A 51 -11.43 -8.65 5.25
N LEU A 52 -12.67 -8.21 5.44
CA LEU A 52 -13.05 -7.11 6.33
C LEU A 52 -12.43 -7.19 7.73
N PRO A 53 -12.38 -8.35 8.42
CA PRO A 53 -11.75 -8.46 9.74
C PRO A 53 -10.24 -8.18 9.75
N PHE A 54 -9.59 -8.25 8.60
CA PHE A 54 -8.15 -8.05 8.43
C PHE A 54 -7.80 -6.66 7.88
N LEU A 55 -8.80 -5.82 7.57
CA LEU A 55 -8.58 -4.43 7.19
C LEU A 55 -8.52 -3.53 8.43
N PRO A 56 -7.51 -2.66 8.56
CA PRO A 56 -7.51 -1.65 9.62
C PRO A 56 -8.74 -0.72 9.52
N PRO A 57 -9.35 -0.29 10.63
CA PRO A 57 -10.56 0.53 10.61
C PRO A 57 -10.43 1.81 9.76
N TRP A 58 -9.27 2.48 9.81
CA TRP A 58 -9.01 3.69 9.02
C TRP A 58 -9.05 3.42 7.51
N LEU A 59 -8.66 2.21 7.09
CA LEU A 59 -8.65 1.82 5.69
C LEU A 59 -10.03 1.37 5.24
N GLN A 60 -10.80 0.72 6.12
CA GLN A 60 -12.21 0.41 5.87
C GLN A 60 -13.01 1.70 5.61
N GLU A 61 -12.82 2.72 6.46
CA GLU A 61 -13.46 4.02 6.31
C GLU A 61 -13.04 4.72 5.00
N ALA A 62 -11.74 4.75 4.72
CA ALA A 62 -11.22 5.46 3.55
C ALA A 62 -11.56 4.78 2.23
N ALA A 63 -11.53 3.44 2.18
CA ALA A 63 -11.77 2.69 0.94
C ALA A 63 -13.27 2.55 0.66
N GLY A 64 -14.10 2.34 1.68
CA GLY A 64 -15.52 2.04 1.49
C GLY A 64 -15.72 0.77 0.65
N GLU A 65 -16.08 0.94 -0.63
CA GLU A 65 -16.24 -0.14 -1.61
C GLU A 65 -15.15 -0.17 -2.69
N LEU A 66 -14.20 0.75 -2.62
CA LEU A 66 -13.18 0.93 -3.64
C LEU A 66 -12.04 -0.07 -3.48
N PRO A 67 -11.54 -0.66 -4.58
CA PRO A 67 -10.42 -1.59 -4.50
C PRO A 67 -9.18 -0.99 -3.84
N ILE A 68 -8.46 -1.83 -3.10
CA ILE A 68 -7.20 -1.47 -2.44
C ILE A 68 -6.06 -2.22 -3.09
N ILE A 69 -4.95 -1.54 -3.29
CA ILE A 69 -3.69 -2.09 -3.76
C ILE A 69 -2.61 -1.86 -2.71
N LEU A 70 -1.89 -2.92 -2.34
CA LEU A 70 -0.75 -2.88 -1.44
C LEU A 70 0.48 -3.41 -2.17
N LEU A 71 1.51 -2.58 -2.23
CA LEU A 71 2.71 -2.85 -3.00
C LEU A 71 3.90 -2.78 -2.05
N PRO A 72 4.41 -3.93 -1.58
CA PRO A 72 5.54 -3.97 -0.68
C PRO A 72 6.80 -3.39 -1.36
N ILE A 73 7.60 -2.69 -0.57
CA ILE A 73 8.89 -2.14 -0.98
C ILE A 73 9.97 -3.09 -0.47
N PRO A 74 10.66 -3.82 -1.37
CA PRO A 74 11.68 -4.77 -0.97
C PRO A 74 12.95 -4.06 -0.51
N HIS A 75 13.65 -4.65 0.47
CA HIS A 75 14.99 -4.27 0.90
C HIS A 75 15.73 -5.53 1.38
N GLY A 76 16.73 -5.96 0.61
CA GLY A 76 17.36 -7.26 0.81
C GLY A 76 16.37 -8.41 0.63
N THR A 77 16.25 -9.28 1.65
CA THR A 77 15.35 -10.45 1.63
C THR A 77 13.98 -10.19 2.24
N ARG A 78 13.68 -8.95 2.65
CA ARG A 78 12.44 -8.59 3.34
C ARG A 78 11.82 -7.34 2.73
N SER A 79 10.57 -7.07 3.07
CA SER A 79 9.92 -5.78 2.77
C SER A 79 9.95 -4.91 4.01
N PHE A 80 10.28 -3.62 3.86
CA PHE A 80 10.35 -2.67 4.98
C PHE A 80 9.26 -1.61 4.94
N GLY A 81 8.56 -1.48 3.82
CA GLY A 81 7.50 -0.51 3.62
C GLY A 81 6.44 -1.03 2.65
N ILE A 82 5.33 -0.31 2.58
CA ILE A 82 4.22 -0.58 1.65
C ILE A 82 3.81 0.74 1.01
N ILE A 83 3.61 0.71 -0.32
CA ILE A 83 2.79 1.72 -1.00
C ILE A 83 1.34 1.23 -0.95
N CYS A 84 0.45 2.05 -0.39
CA CYS A 84 -0.98 1.77 -0.29
C CYS A 84 -1.75 2.70 -1.23
N GLY A 85 -2.62 2.15 -2.06
CA GLY A 85 -3.50 2.91 -2.95
C GLY A 85 -4.95 2.48 -2.82
N ILE A 86 -5.86 3.41 -3.01
CA ILE A 86 -7.30 3.17 -3.15
C ILE A 86 -7.68 3.60 -4.57
N SER A 87 -8.20 2.67 -5.37
CA SER A 87 -8.55 2.93 -6.75
C SER A 87 -10.01 3.31 -6.89
N ARG A 88 -10.31 4.42 -7.58
CA ARG A 88 -11.68 4.73 -8.02
C ARG A 88 -12.10 3.91 -9.24
N ASP A 89 -11.13 3.33 -9.94
CA ASP A 89 -11.36 2.39 -11.03
C ASP A 89 -11.59 1.00 -10.43
N ARG A 90 -12.79 0.45 -10.68
CA ARG A 90 -13.14 -0.90 -10.23
C ARG A 90 -12.34 -1.98 -10.97
N GLU A 91 -11.71 -1.67 -12.10
CA GLU A 91 -10.72 -2.52 -12.78
C GLU A 91 -9.31 -2.38 -12.17
N ALA A 92 -9.18 -2.55 -10.85
CA ALA A 92 -7.91 -2.36 -10.17
C ALA A 92 -6.78 -3.33 -10.64
N PHE A 93 -7.16 -4.50 -11.18
CA PHE A 93 -6.23 -5.42 -11.85
C PHE A 93 -5.57 -4.80 -13.09
N GLY A 94 -6.31 -3.95 -13.80
CA GLY A 94 -5.82 -3.18 -14.92
C GLY A 94 -4.77 -2.17 -14.48
N ILE A 95 -4.86 -1.60 -13.27
CA ILE A 95 -3.89 -0.59 -12.81
C ILE A 95 -2.54 -1.20 -12.49
N VAL A 96 -2.49 -2.33 -11.76
CA VAL A 96 -1.23 -3.02 -11.45
C VAL A 96 -0.47 -3.37 -12.73
N SER A 97 -1.20 -3.89 -13.73
CA SER A 97 -0.63 -4.31 -15.01
C SER A 97 -0.27 -3.12 -15.91
N ARG A 98 -1.14 -2.11 -16.05
CA ARG A 98 -0.90 -0.90 -16.86
C ARG A 98 0.25 -0.06 -16.31
N CYS A 99 0.43 -0.03 -14.99
CA CYS A 99 1.46 0.76 -14.31
C CYS A 99 2.58 -0.11 -13.71
N ALA A 100 2.72 -1.35 -14.16
CA ALA A 100 3.68 -2.30 -13.59
C ALA A 100 5.12 -1.79 -13.66
N LYS A 101 5.48 -1.14 -14.77
CA LYS A 101 6.81 -0.58 -14.99
C LYS A 101 7.09 0.57 -14.03
N GLU A 102 6.19 1.53 -13.95
CA GLU A 102 6.30 2.72 -13.11
C GLU A 102 6.34 2.33 -11.64
N THR A 103 5.47 1.39 -11.23
CA THR A 103 5.42 0.89 -9.86
C THR A 103 6.71 0.16 -9.49
N LYS A 104 7.27 -0.62 -10.41
CA LYS A 104 8.57 -1.28 -10.23
C LYS A 104 9.71 -0.26 -10.10
N GLU A 105 9.71 0.78 -10.92
CA GLU A 105 10.72 1.84 -10.85
C GLU A 105 10.65 2.58 -9.52
N ILE A 106 9.46 3.04 -9.10
CA ILE A 106 9.26 3.74 -7.82
C ILE A 106 9.74 2.87 -6.65
N ARG A 107 9.33 1.59 -6.60
CA ARG A 107 9.79 0.67 -5.55
C ARG A 107 11.31 0.45 -5.58
N GLY A 108 11.90 0.38 -6.76
CA GLY A 108 13.36 0.27 -6.93
C GLY A 108 14.14 1.52 -6.52
N TYR A 109 13.51 2.68 -6.51
CA TYR A 109 14.07 3.90 -5.92
C TYR A 109 13.92 3.90 -4.40
N LEU A 110 12.72 3.61 -3.90
CA LEU A 110 12.43 3.59 -2.46
C LEU A 110 13.25 2.52 -1.73
N SER A 111 13.55 1.39 -2.36
CA SER A 111 14.37 0.31 -1.77
C SER A 111 15.80 0.72 -1.41
N ARG A 112 16.30 1.81 -2.02
CA ARG A 112 17.65 2.35 -1.79
C ARG A 112 17.71 3.33 -0.63
N ILE A 113 16.55 3.78 -0.14
CA ILE A 113 16.47 4.62 1.04
C ILE A 113 16.68 3.70 2.22
N GLU A 114 17.80 3.85 2.93
CA GLU A 114 18.00 3.12 4.19
C GLU A 114 16.85 3.48 5.14
N PRO A 115 16.08 2.51 5.63
CA PRO A 115 15.14 2.78 6.69
C PRO A 115 15.93 3.29 7.89
N GLY A 116 15.74 4.56 8.25
CA GLY A 116 16.37 5.12 9.44
C GLY A 116 16.04 4.25 10.65
N SER A 117 17.04 3.94 11.46
CA SER A 117 16.86 3.26 12.74
C SER A 117 15.91 4.10 13.60
N VAL A 118 14.68 3.63 13.81
CA VAL A 118 13.73 4.21 14.76
C VAL A 118 13.84 3.47 16.09
#